data_AF-A0AAJ1II45-F1
#
_entry.id   AF-A0AAJ1II45-F1
#
_cell.length_a   1.000
_cell.length_b   1.000
_cell.length_c   1.000
_cell.angle_alpha   90.00
_cell.angle_beta   90.00
_cell.angle_gamma   90.00
#
_symmetry.space_group_name_H-M   'P 1'
#
loop_
_entity.id
_entity.type
_entity.pdbx_description
1 polymer ?
#
loop_
_entity_poly.entity_id
_entity_poly.type
_entity_poly.pdbx_seq_one_letter_code
_entity_poly.pdbx_strand_id
1 'polypeptide(L)'
;MDNEQKASTNFSDYKHYLESQTSVPPNKTSYYISWVKMYLKYADSEHIYTASPTAFCNDMSLSNKYFDWQILQARKAISHYFAFTGKTNPDTMKQKRKPADDKWKSFIEMTRTELQLTRKSYQTEKTYLRWLTDFASFINKPPSQLLSDDVKHYLSYLATTRHVATSTQKQAFNALLFFYRHIIHKRIENLEGAVRAQHNPKLPVVMTPSEISRVFNKMEGTTLLMSELIYGSGMRLNECLNLRIKDLDFERGTLLVRSGKGNKDRQTLLPAGLNKKLNRQIKYAETLYIEDRNNKVAGVAMPSALAKKK
;
A
#
# COMPACT_ATOMS: atom_id res chain seq x y z
N MET A 1 40.23 -1.67 28.14
CA MET A 1 39.59 -2.49 29.18
C MET A 1 38.52 -1.62 29.77
N ASP A 2 37.25 -1.88 29.46
CA ASP A 2 36.15 -1.56 30.37
C ASP A 2 34.87 -2.26 29.94
N ASN A 3 34.51 -3.24 30.77
CA ASN A 3 33.23 -3.91 30.99
C ASN A 3 32.46 -4.48 29.79
N GLU A 4 32.88 -5.68 29.40
CA GLU A 4 31.96 -6.78 29.06
C GLU A 4 31.01 -7.08 30.23
N GLN A 5 29.93 -6.31 30.37
CA GLN A 5 28.75 -6.80 31.08
C GLN A 5 27.91 -7.63 30.10
N LYS A 6 28.30 -8.90 29.93
CA LYS A 6 27.36 -9.97 29.61
C LYS A 6 26.31 -10.00 30.72
N ALA A 7 25.24 -9.23 30.57
CA ALA A 7 24.03 -9.41 31.35
C ALA A 7 23.49 -10.81 31.03
N SER A 8 23.93 -11.81 31.81
CA SER A 8 23.31 -13.12 31.86
C SER A 8 21.84 -12.90 32.17
N THR A 9 20.97 -13.10 31.18
CA THR A 9 19.52 -12.99 31.37
C THR A 9 19.12 -13.94 32.50
N ASN A 10 18.81 -13.38 33.68
CA ASN A 10 18.31 -14.18 34.79
C ASN A 10 16.87 -14.61 34.48
N PHE A 11 16.73 -15.83 33.95
CA PHE A 11 15.42 -16.40 33.61
C PHE A 11 14.52 -16.62 34.83
N SER A 12 15.07 -16.60 36.06
CA SER A 12 14.29 -16.62 37.29
C SER A 12 13.52 -15.31 37.47
N ASP A 13 14.19 -14.17 37.28
CA ASP A 13 13.58 -12.85 37.38
C ASP A 13 12.57 -12.61 36.25
N TYR A 14 12.89 -13.10 35.04
CA TYR A 14 11.96 -13.06 33.92
C TYR A 14 10.71 -13.92 34.15
N LYS A 15 10.84 -15.05 34.84
CA LYS A 15 9.70 -15.90 35.21
C LYS A 15 8.74 -15.16 36.14
N HIS A 16 9.26 -14.51 37.18
CA HIS A 16 8.45 -13.70 38.09
C HIS A 16 7.77 -12.52 37.37
N TYR A 17 8.48 -11.88 36.43
CA TYR A 17 7.88 -10.87 35.57
C TYR A 17 6.70 -11.44 34.77
N LEU A 18 6.85 -12.60 34.12
CA LEU A 18 5.76 -13.22 33.35
C LEU A 18 4.55 -13.59 34.21
N GLU A 19 4.77 -14.04 35.45
CA GLU A 19 3.69 -14.37 36.40
C GLU A 19 2.89 -13.13 36.82
N SER A 20 3.50 -11.93 36.77
CA SER A 20 2.81 -10.65 37.01
C SER A 20 1.98 -10.13 35.82
N GLN A 21 2.10 -10.73 34.62
CA GLN A 21 1.43 -10.26 33.42
C GLN A 21 0.06 -10.94 33.24
N THR A 22 -1.01 -10.15 33.18
CA THR A 22 -2.38 -10.66 32.96
C THR A 22 -2.58 -11.40 31.63
N SER A 23 -1.70 -11.16 30.66
CA SER A 23 -1.73 -11.75 29.32
C SER A 23 -1.03 -13.11 29.22
N VAL A 24 -0.41 -13.62 30.29
CA VAL A 24 0.35 -14.88 30.31
C VAL A 24 -0.23 -15.83 31.36
N PRO A 25 -0.80 -16.97 30.96
CA PRO A 25 -1.29 -17.96 31.91
C PRO A 25 -0.14 -18.50 32.80
N PRO A 26 -0.30 -18.57 34.14
CA PRO A 26 0.77 -19.02 35.06
C PRO A 26 1.29 -20.42 34.73
N ASN A 27 0.40 -21.30 34.27
CA ASN A 27 0.71 -22.67 33.84
C ASN A 27 1.44 -22.75 32.48
N LYS A 28 1.70 -21.63 31.80
CA LYS A 28 2.37 -21.57 30.49
C LYS A 28 3.70 -20.79 30.49
N THR A 29 4.14 -20.29 31.65
CA THR A 29 5.37 -19.49 31.79
C THR A 29 6.63 -20.23 31.33
N SER A 30 6.71 -21.54 31.57
CA SER A 30 7.81 -22.40 31.10
C SER A 30 7.96 -22.41 29.57
N TYR A 31 6.86 -22.42 28.82
CA TYR A 31 6.87 -22.36 27.36
C TYR A 31 7.38 -21.00 26.86
N TYR A 32 6.97 -19.91 27.51
CA TYR A 32 7.43 -18.56 27.17
C TYR A 32 8.95 -18.43 27.35
N ILE A 33 9.49 -19.00 28.44
CA ILE A 33 10.94 -19.04 28.67
C ILE A 33 11.65 -19.87 27.59
N SER A 34 11.08 -21.01 27.21
CA SER A 34 11.65 -21.86 26.15
C SER A 34 11.73 -21.13 24.81
N TRP A 35 10.67 -20.39 24.43
CA TRP A 35 10.66 -19.59 23.20
C TRP A 35 11.72 -18.50 23.20
N VAL A 36 11.90 -17.80 24.33
CA VAL A 36 12.94 -16.76 24.46
C VAL A 36 14.34 -17.37 24.39
N LYS A 37 14.59 -18.52 25.00
CA LYS A 37 15.87 -19.24 24.88
C LYS A 37 16.16 -19.64 23.43
N MET A 38 15.15 -20.14 22.72
CA MET A 38 15.27 -20.51 21.32
C MET A 38 15.56 -19.28 20.44
N TYR A 39 14.91 -18.15 20.71
CA TYR A 39 15.18 -16.88 20.06
C TYR A 39 16.59 -16.35 20.34
N LEU A 40 17.07 -16.40 21.60
CA LEU A 40 18.42 -15.95 21.94
C LEU A 40 19.50 -16.81 21.28
N LYS A 41 19.29 -18.14 21.20
CA LYS A 41 20.18 -19.03 20.46
C LYS A 41 20.21 -18.71 18.96
N TYR A 42 19.05 -18.39 18.39
CA TYR A 42 18.92 -17.94 17.00
C TYR A 42 19.65 -16.61 16.77
N ALA A 43 19.52 -15.67 17.71
CA ALA A 43 20.17 -14.36 17.67
C ALA A 43 21.70 -14.44 17.82
N ASP A 44 22.22 -15.39 18.60
CA ASP A 44 23.66 -15.62 18.77
C ASP A 44 24.31 -16.31 17.56
N SER A 45 23.54 -17.07 16.77
CA SER A 45 24.06 -17.82 15.61
C SER A 45 24.22 -17.01 14.32
N GLU A 46 23.64 -15.81 14.23
CA GLU A 46 23.66 -14.99 13.01
C GLU A 46 24.02 -13.51 13.27
N HIS A 47 24.77 -12.89 12.36
CA HIS A 47 25.16 -11.49 12.45
C HIS A 47 23.96 -10.53 12.47
N ILE A 48 23.76 -9.85 13.62
CA ILE A 48 23.21 -8.50 13.96
C ILE A 48 21.98 -7.95 13.18
N TYR A 49 21.78 -8.25 11.90
CA TYR A 49 20.67 -7.78 11.07
C TYR A 49 19.51 -8.79 10.92
N THR A 50 19.73 -10.10 11.14
CA THR A 50 18.69 -11.15 11.03
C THR A 50 18.08 -11.59 12.37
N ALA A 51 18.62 -11.16 13.50
CA ALA A 51 18.11 -11.46 14.84
C ALA A 51 16.78 -10.73 15.21
N SER A 52 15.94 -10.42 14.21
CA SER A 52 14.62 -9.84 14.42
C SER A 52 13.67 -10.91 14.99
N PRO A 53 12.83 -10.56 15.98
CA PRO A 53 11.76 -11.44 16.45
C PRO A 53 10.83 -11.91 15.33
N THR A 54 10.62 -11.05 14.33
CA THR A 54 9.84 -11.38 13.12
C THR A 54 10.57 -12.39 12.23
N ALA A 55 11.87 -12.26 12.01
CA ALA A 55 12.66 -13.23 11.24
C ALA A 55 12.64 -14.62 11.89
N PHE A 56 12.85 -14.68 13.20
CA PHE A 56 12.74 -15.92 13.98
C PHE A 56 11.36 -16.59 13.84
N CYS A 57 10.28 -15.82 13.94
CA CYS A 57 8.93 -16.35 13.77
C CYS A 57 8.65 -16.83 12.33
N ASN A 58 9.24 -16.17 11.33
CA ASN A 58 9.12 -16.59 9.93
C ASN A 58 9.87 -17.89 9.68
N ASP A 59 11.08 -18.06 10.20
CA ASP A 59 11.86 -19.30 10.08
C ASP A 59 11.17 -20.46 10.79
N MET A 60 10.55 -20.21 11.96
CA MET A 60 9.66 -21.17 12.60
C MET A 60 8.50 -21.58 11.68
N SER A 61 7.86 -20.60 11.02
CA SER A 61 6.77 -20.86 10.07
C SER A 61 7.22 -21.67 8.87
N LEU A 62 8.42 -21.41 8.32
CA LEU A 62 8.96 -22.08 7.15
C LEU A 62 9.41 -23.52 7.44
N SER A 63 9.81 -23.80 8.69
CA SER A 63 10.23 -25.15 9.09
C SER A 63 9.10 -26.19 9.05
N ASN A 64 7.84 -25.76 8.98
CA ASN A 64 6.63 -26.59 9.05
C ASN A 64 6.55 -27.51 10.30
N LYS A 65 7.41 -27.28 11.30
CA LYS A 65 7.48 -28.03 12.57
C LYS A 65 6.55 -27.47 13.65
N TYR A 66 6.02 -26.26 13.45
CA TYR A 66 5.27 -25.52 14.46
C TYR A 66 3.92 -25.07 13.91
N PHE A 67 2.89 -25.16 14.74
CA PHE A 67 1.55 -24.66 14.43
C PHE A 67 1.47 -23.13 14.59
N ASP A 68 0.54 -22.48 13.88
CA ASP A 68 0.30 -21.04 13.92
C ASP A 68 0.18 -20.49 15.35
N TRP A 69 -0.50 -21.22 16.25
CA TRP A 69 -0.67 -20.81 17.64
C TRP A 69 0.66 -20.82 18.44
N GLN A 70 1.60 -21.72 18.11
CA GLN A 70 2.92 -21.79 18.73
C GLN A 70 3.79 -20.61 18.28
N ILE A 71 3.70 -20.23 17.00
CA ILE A 71 4.40 -19.06 16.45
C ILE A 71 3.88 -17.78 17.10
N LEU A 72 2.56 -17.67 17.29
CA LEU A 72 1.95 -16.54 18.03
C LEU A 72 2.41 -16.51 19.50
N GLN A 73 2.51 -17.67 20.14
CA GLN A 73 3.00 -17.76 21.53
C GLN A 73 4.48 -17.35 21.63
N ALA A 74 5.32 -17.82 20.71
CA ALA A 74 6.73 -17.44 20.62
C ALA A 74 6.89 -15.94 20.42
N ARG A 75 6.09 -15.34 19.53
CA ARG A 75 6.08 -13.89 19.31
C ARG A 75 5.70 -13.10 20.56
N LYS A 76 4.65 -13.53 21.28
CA LYS A 76 4.26 -12.92 22.57
C LYS A 76 5.38 -13.05 23.61
N ALA A 77 6.01 -14.22 23.68
CA ALA A 77 7.11 -14.47 24.61
C ALA A 77 8.31 -13.55 24.35
N ILE A 78 8.69 -13.35 23.08
CA ILE A 78 9.78 -12.44 22.73
C ILE A 78 9.40 -10.98 23.00
N SER A 79 8.14 -10.59 22.76
CA SER A 79 7.66 -9.25 23.09
C SER A 79 7.76 -8.95 24.60
N HIS A 80 7.35 -9.90 25.45
CA HIS A 80 7.49 -9.76 26.91
C HIS A 80 8.96 -9.72 27.34
N TYR A 81 9.85 -10.43 26.64
CA TYR A 81 11.27 -10.40 26.92
C TYR A 81 11.92 -9.04 26.63
N PHE A 82 11.56 -8.38 25.52
CA PHE A 82 12.02 -7.01 25.24
C PHE A 82 11.45 -6.00 26.24
N ALA A 83 10.18 -6.15 26.63
CA ALA A 83 9.58 -5.33 27.67
C ALA A 83 10.28 -5.50 29.04
N PHE A 84 10.66 -6.73 29.40
CA PHE A 84 11.37 -7.04 30.64
C PHE A 84 12.81 -6.51 30.65
N THR A 85 13.55 -6.71 29.56
CA THR A 85 14.97 -6.31 29.48
C THR A 85 15.16 -4.81 29.26
N GLY A 86 14.10 -4.07 28.96
CA GLY A 86 14.18 -2.67 28.53
C GLY A 86 14.92 -2.47 27.20
N LYS A 87 15.34 -3.56 26.54
CA LYS A 87 15.99 -3.51 25.23
C LYS A 87 14.96 -3.12 24.18
N THR A 88 15.38 -2.32 23.23
CA THR A 88 14.53 -1.95 22.09
C THR A 88 14.30 -3.17 21.23
N ASN A 89 13.04 -3.53 21.00
CA ASN A 89 12.71 -4.58 20.05
C ASN A 89 13.16 -4.12 18.65
N PRO A 90 14.02 -4.88 17.94
CA PRO A 90 14.50 -4.54 16.60
C PRO A 90 13.36 -4.23 15.62
N ASP A 91 12.19 -4.87 15.78
CA ASP A 91 11.01 -4.66 14.94
C ASP A 91 10.33 -3.31 15.19
N THR A 92 10.51 -2.75 16.39
CA THR A 92 9.89 -1.49 16.84
C THR A 92 10.85 -0.30 16.82
N MET A 93 12.13 -0.52 16.53
CA MET A 93 13.00 0.58 16.13
C MET A 93 12.37 1.20 14.89
N LYS A 94 11.60 2.28 15.09
CA LYS A 94 11.22 3.21 14.04
C LYS A 94 12.54 3.61 13.39
N GLN A 95 12.88 2.98 12.27
CA GLN A 95 13.84 3.53 11.34
C GLN A 95 13.34 4.95 11.06
N LYS A 96 13.98 5.96 11.67
CA LYS A 96 13.93 7.32 11.14
C LYS A 96 14.24 7.13 9.67
N ARG A 97 13.25 7.40 8.81
CA ARG A 97 13.37 7.27 7.35
C ARG A 97 14.64 7.98 6.94
N LYS A 98 15.73 7.26 6.71
CA LYS A 98 16.89 7.86 6.07
C LYS A 98 16.41 8.22 4.67
N PRO A 99 16.67 9.46 4.20
CA PRO A 99 16.45 9.78 2.81
C PRO A 99 17.11 8.71 1.95
N ALA A 100 16.47 8.34 0.84
CA ALA A 100 17.06 7.44 -0.12
C ALA A 100 18.49 7.93 -0.45
N ASP A 101 19.48 7.04 -0.26
CA ASP A 101 20.88 7.26 -0.63
C ASP A 101 20.94 7.77 -2.08
N ASP A 102 21.95 8.57 -2.44
CA ASP A 102 22.06 9.17 -3.78
C ASP A 102 22.01 8.10 -4.89
N LYS A 103 22.48 6.89 -4.57
CA LYS A 103 22.33 5.70 -5.44
C LYS A 103 20.87 5.35 -5.70
N TRP A 104 20.01 5.33 -4.68
CA TRP A 104 18.59 5.03 -4.85
C TRP A 104 17.83 6.11 -5.63
N LYS A 105 18.20 7.38 -5.49
CA LYS A 105 17.57 8.48 -6.24
C LYS A 105 17.65 8.26 -7.75
N SER A 106 18.82 7.87 -8.26
CA SER A 106 19.02 7.57 -9.69
C SER A 106 18.10 6.44 -10.16
N PHE A 107 18.04 5.33 -9.42
CA PHE A 107 17.18 4.20 -9.76
C PHE A 107 15.68 4.52 -9.69
N ILE A 108 15.27 5.37 -8.74
CA ILE A 108 13.89 5.86 -8.65
C ILE A 108 13.55 6.71 -9.89
N GLU A 109 14.46 7.56 -10.36
CA GLU A 109 14.25 8.37 -11.56
C GLU A 109 14.23 7.52 -12.83
N MET A 110 15.12 6.53 -12.95
CA MET A 110 15.06 5.54 -14.04
C MET A 110 13.72 4.80 -14.04
N THR A 111 13.23 4.43 -12.85
CA THR A 111 11.92 3.79 -12.70
C THR A 111 10.79 4.71 -13.18
N ARG A 112 10.84 6.00 -12.83
CA ARG A 112 9.87 6.99 -13.31
C ARG A 112 9.87 7.07 -14.83
N THR A 113 11.04 7.24 -15.43
CA THR A 113 11.20 7.33 -16.89
C THR A 113 10.64 6.10 -17.59
N GLU A 114 10.96 4.89 -17.09
CA GLU A 114 10.46 3.64 -17.68
C GLU A 114 8.93 3.49 -17.52
N LEU A 115 8.35 3.93 -16.41
CA LEU A 115 6.90 3.95 -16.20
C LEU A 115 6.20 4.88 -17.20
N GLN A 116 6.81 6.02 -17.52
CA GLN A 116 6.30 6.97 -18.50
C GLN A 116 6.45 6.44 -19.94
N LEU A 117 7.60 5.84 -20.27
CA LEU A 117 7.85 5.20 -21.58
C LEU A 117 6.85 4.07 -21.85
N THR A 118 6.57 3.25 -20.84
CA THR A 118 5.58 2.17 -20.92
C THR A 118 4.13 2.64 -20.80
N ARG A 119 3.90 3.98 -20.81
CA ARG A 119 2.59 4.66 -20.76
C ARG A 119 1.71 4.19 -19.60
N LYS A 120 2.30 3.94 -18.43
CA LYS A 120 1.51 3.68 -17.22
C LYS A 120 0.76 4.94 -16.80
N SER A 121 -0.36 4.75 -16.11
CA SER A 121 -1.12 5.89 -15.58
C SER A 121 -0.29 6.63 -14.52
N TYR A 122 -0.48 7.94 -14.40
CA TYR A 122 0.15 8.75 -13.36
C TYR A 122 -0.09 8.18 -11.95
N GLN A 123 -1.29 7.62 -11.70
CA GLN A 123 -1.60 6.99 -10.42
C GLN A 123 -0.78 5.72 -10.17
N THR A 124 -0.55 4.92 -11.23
CA THR A 124 0.35 3.77 -11.17
C THR A 124 1.77 4.23 -10.89
N GLU A 125 2.24 5.27 -11.59
CA GLU A 125 3.56 5.85 -11.37
C GLU A 125 3.75 6.26 -9.91
N LYS A 126 2.86 7.11 -9.39
CA LYS A 126 2.89 7.57 -7.99
C LYS A 126 2.87 6.42 -7.00
N THR A 127 2.05 5.40 -7.25
CA THR A 127 1.94 4.23 -6.37
C THR A 127 3.22 3.40 -6.38
N TYR A 128 3.79 3.18 -7.56
CA TYR A 128 4.99 2.35 -7.72
C TYR A 128 6.22 3.04 -7.12
N LEU A 129 6.41 4.33 -7.41
CA LEU A 129 7.50 5.11 -6.83
C LEU A 129 7.39 5.20 -5.31
N ARG A 130 6.17 5.34 -4.76
CA ARG A 130 5.97 5.30 -3.30
C ARG A 130 6.43 3.98 -2.70
N TRP A 131 6.03 2.85 -3.29
CA TRP A 131 6.43 1.53 -2.78
C TRP A 131 7.92 1.28 -2.93
N LEU A 132 8.53 1.76 -4.01
CA LEU A 132 9.97 1.66 -4.23
C LEU A 132 10.74 2.48 -3.19
N THR A 133 10.30 3.70 -2.88
CA THR A 133 10.92 4.53 -1.83
C THR A 133 10.79 3.88 -0.45
N ASP A 134 9.62 3.32 -0.13
CA ASP A 134 9.40 2.63 1.15
C ASP A 134 10.28 1.36 1.28
N PHE A 135 10.43 0.60 0.18
CA PHE A 135 11.36 -0.52 0.10
C PHE A 135 12.83 -0.10 0.23
N ALA A 136 13.23 0.98 -0.44
CA ALA A 136 14.59 1.53 -0.36
C ALA A 136 14.96 1.93 1.07
N SER A 137 14.02 2.56 1.80
CA SER A 137 14.19 2.90 3.20
C SER A 137 14.30 1.66 4.11
N PHE A 138 13.67 0.55 3.74
CA PHE A 138 13.68 -0.70 4.51
C PHE A 138 14.99 -1.49 4.34
N ILE A 139 15.46 -1.67 3.11
CA ILE A 139 16.43 -2.73 2.79
C ILE A 139 17.90 -2.39 3.11
N ASN A 140 18.22 -1.11 3.39
CA ASN A 140 19.56 -0.61 3.72
C ASN A 140 20.71 -1.21 2.86
N LYS A 141 20.43 -1.53 1.60
CA LYS A 141 21.34 -2.08 0.61
C LYS A 141 21.30 -1.23 -0.67
N PRO A 142 22.41 -1.09 -1.41
CA PRO A 142 22.38 -0.45 -2.71
C PRO A 142 21.62 -1.31 -3.74
N PRO A 143 20.97 -0.71 -4.76
CA PRO A 143 20.19 -1.44 -5.76
C PRO A 143 20.93 -2.58 -6.48
N SER A 144 22.25 -2.45 -6.68
CA SER A 144 23.07 -3.47 -7.33
C SER A 144 23.18 -4.79 -6.57
N GLN A 145 23.09 -4.73 -5.23
CA GLN A 145 23.23 -5.88 -4.34
C GLN A 145 21.89 -6.56 -4.01
N LEU A 146 20.79 -6.07 -4.56
CA LEU A 146 19.47 -6.62 -4.29
C LEU A 146 19.32 -8.05 -4.80
N LEU A 147 18.72 -8.90 -3.97
CA LEU A 147 18.40 -10.30 -4.21
C LEU A 147 16.89 -10.54 -4.15
N SER A 148 16.44 -11.73 -4.58
CA SER A 148 15.03 -12.13 -4.52
C SER A 148 14.49 -12.15 -3.09
N ASP A 149 15.31 -12.57 -2.12
CA ASP A 149 14.91 -12.68 -0.72
C ASP A 149 14.69 -11.33 -0.04
N ASP A 150 15.32 -10.26 -0.54
CA ASP A 150 15.08 -8.90 -0.05
C ASP A 150 13.61 -8.48 -0.27
N VAL A 151 13.03 -8.87 -1.42
CA VAL A 151 11.60 -8.63 -1.71
C VAL A 151 10.73 -9.42 -0.75
N LYS A 152 11.04 -10.71 -0.53
CA LYS A 152 10.27 -11.56 0.40
C LYS A 152 10.30 -11.00 1.80
N HIS A 153 11.47 -10.61 2.28
CA HIS A 153 11.65 -10.03 3.61
C HIS A 153 10.79 -8.78 3.77
N TYR A 154 10.79 -7.88 2.77
CA TYR A 154 9.96 -6.68 2.81
C TYR A 154 8.46 -7.00 2.76
N LEU A 155 8.03 -7.94 1.90
CA LEU A 155 6.62 -8.34 1.84
C LEU A 155 6.15 -9.01 3.15
N SER A 156 7.02 -9.79 3.80
CA SER A 156 6.77 -10.34 5.13
C SER A 156 6.64 -9.23 6.16
N TYR A 157 7.56 -8.25 6.19
CA TYR A 157 7.46 -7.07 7.05
C TYR A 157 6.13 -6.33 6.89
N LEU A 158 5.67 -6.15 5.64
CA LEU A 158 4.37 -5.52 5.37
C LEU A 158 3.20 -6.33 5.97
N ALA A 159 3.23 -7.65 5.88
CA ALA A 159 2.16 -8.51 6.39
C ALA A 159 2.21 -8.69 7.92
N THR A 160 3.39 -8.91 8.49
CA THR A 160 3.55 -9.35 9.89
C THR A 160 3.78 -8.19 10.86
N THR A 161 4.38 -7.09 10.40
CA THR A 161 4.75 -5.94 11.24
C THR A 161 3.85 -4.74 10.96
N ARG A 162 3.57 -4.46 9.68
CA ARG A 162 2.66 -3.36 9.29
C ARG A 162 1.19 -3.79 9.19
N HIS A 163 0.91 -5.09 9.22
CA HIS A 163 -0.44 -5.64 9.12
C HIS A 163 -1.25 -5.10 7.93
N VAL A 164 -0.60 -4.90 6.78
CA VAL A 164 -1.29 -4.38 5.60
C VAL A 164 -2.23 -5.42 5.00
N ALA A 165 -3.30 -4.96 4.37
CA ALA A 165 -4.20 -5.84 3.63
C ALA A 165 -3.49 -6.55 2.47
N THR A 166 -3.95 -7.75 2.10
CA THR A 166 -3.37 -8.53 0.99
C THR A 166 -3.36 -7.76 -0.34
N SER A 167 -4.36 -6.93 -0.61
CA SER A 167 -4.41 -6.06 -1.80
C SER A 167 -3.30 -5.02 -1.79
N THR A 168 -2.99 -4.45 -0.63
CA THR A 168 -1.88 -3.51 -0.42
C THR A 168 -0.53 -4.20 -0.60
N GLN A 169 -0.36 -5.40 -0.04
CA GLN A 169 0.85 -6.21 -0.24
C GLN A 169 1.08 -6.55 -1.72
N LYS A 170 0.01 -6.92 -2.46
CA LYS A 170 0.08 -7.17 -3.90
C LYS A 170 0.49 -5.93 -4.70
N GLN A 171 0.03 -4.73 -4.32
CA GLN A 171 0.47 -3.49 -4.96
C GLN A 171 1.97 -3.24 -4.76
N ALA A 172 2.47 -3.46 -3.53
CA ALA A 172 3.90 -3.36 -3.25
C ALA A 172 4.70 -4.38 -4.07
N PHE A 173 4.26 -5.64 -4.09
CA PHE A 173 4.89 -6.70 -4.89
C PHE A 173 4.96 -6.33 -6.38
N ASN A 174 3.86 -5.86 -6.98
CA ASN A 174 3.85 -5.49 -8.40
C ASN A 174 4.79 -4.31 -8.71
N ALA A 175 4.93 -3.35 -7.79
CA ALA A 175 5.88 -2.26 -7.94
C ALA A 175 7.34 -2.76 -7.91
N LEU A 176 7.66 -3.65 -6.98
CA LEU A 176 9.00 -4.25 -6.86
C LEU A 176 9.31 -5.20 -8.01
N LEU A 177 8.33 -6.00 -8.45
CA LEU A 177 8.47 -6.86 -9.63
C LEU A 177 8.78 -6.04 -10.88
N PHE A 178 8.10 -4.90 -11.07
CA PHE A 178 8.40 -3.99 -12.16
C PHE A 178 9.83 -3.45 -12.07
N PHE A 179 10.25 -2.97 -10.90
CA PHE A 179 11.60 -2.47 -10.66
C PHE A 179 12.67 -3.54 -10.94
N TYR A 180 12.51 -4.75 -10.40
CA TYR A 180 13.43 -5.87 -10.60
C TYR A 180 13.58 -6.24 -12.07
N ARG A 181 12.45 -6.35 -12.79
CA ARG A 181 12.42 -6.76 -14.19
C ARG A 181 12.98 -5.69 -15.14
N HIS A 182 12.58 -4.44 -14.96
CA HIS A 182 12.80 -3.40 -15.96
C HIS A 182 14.00 -2.49 -15.68
N ILE A 183 14.43 -2.38 -14.42
CA ILE A 183 15.48 -1.41 -14.03
C ILE A 183 16.78 -2.11 -13.64
N ILE A 184 16.72 -3.11 -12.77
CA ILE A 184 17.92 -3.86 -12.34
C ILE A 184 18.10 -5.18 -13.11
N HIS A 185 17.17 -5.52 -14.02
CA HIS A 185 17.19 -6.71 -14.87
C HIS A 185 17.43 -8.05 -14.15
N LYS A 186 16.88 -8.18 -12.93
CA LYS A 186 16.91 -9.41 -12.13
C LYS A 186 15.53 -10.07 -12.11
N ARG A 187 15.50 -11.41 -12.10
CA ARG A 187 14.28 -12.17 -11.84
C ARG A 187 14.10 -12.36 -10.34
N ILE A 188 12.86 -12.30 -9.88
CA ILE A 188 12.51 -12.65 -8.50
C ILE A 188 12.14 -14.14 -8.50
N GLU A 189 12.91 -14.94 -7.78
CA GLU A 189 12.76 -16.39 -7.69
C GLU A 189 12.12 -16.82 -6.35
N ASN A 190 11.49 -18.00 -6.34
CA ASN A 190 10.95 -18.65 -5.14
C ASN A 190 9.94 -17.80 -4.34
N LEU A 191 8.93 -17.24 -5.01
CA LEU A 191 7.89 -16.39 -4.40
C LEU A 191 6.82 -17.15 -3.57
N GLU A 192 6.94 -18.47 -3.52
CA GLU A 192 6.07 -19.33 -2.72
C GLU A 192 6.14 -18.91 -1.24
N GLY A 193 4.99 -18.51 -0.67
CA GLY A 193 4.87 -18.07 0.72
C GLY A 193 4.90 -16.55 0.97
N ALA A 194 5.40 -15.72 0.05
CA ALA A 194 5.57 -14.27 0.30
C ALA A 194 4.24 -13.47 0.23
N VAL A 195 3.26 -13.95 -0.54
CA VAL A 195 1.92 -13.33 -0.63
C VAL A 195 0.89 -14.38 -0.22
N ARG A 196 0.50 -14.37 1.06
CA ARG A 196 -0.56 -15.26 1.57
C ARG A 196 -1.84 -15.00 0.79
N ALA A 197 -2.25 -15.95 -0.05
CA ALA A 197 -3.45 -15.86 -0.84
C ALA A 197 -4.65 -16.32 -0.01
N GLN A 198 -5.36 -15.36 0.60
CA GLN A 198 -6.81 -15.50 0.79
C GLN A 198 -7.47 -14.20 0.38
N HIS A 199 -7.91 -14.16 -0.87
CA HIS A 199 -8.87 -13.17 -1.32
C HIS A 199 -10.22 -13.87 -1.40
N ASN A 200 -11.04 -13.78 -0.36
CA ASN A 200 -12.47 -14.06 -0.51
C ASN A 200 -13.07 -12.84 -1.22
N PRO A 201 -13.49 -12.95 -2.49
CA PRO A 201 -14.18 -11.84 -3.14
C PRO A 201 -15.46 -11.56 -2.36
N LYS A 202 -15.51 -10.40 -1.70
CA LYS A 202 -16.77 -9.92 -1.11
C LYS A 202 -17.73 -9.65 -2.26
N LEU A 203 -18.94 -10.19 -2.17
CA LEU A 203 -20.00 -9.85 -3.09
C LEU A 203 -20.24 -8.33 -3.02
N PRO A 204 -20.39 -7.64 -4.16
CA PRO A 204 -20.75 -6.23 -4.17
C PRO A 204 -22.08 -6.04 -3.45
N VAL A 205 -22.10 -5.21 -2.41
CA VAL A 205 -23.35 -4.77 -1.79
C VAL A 205 -23.90 -3.63 -2.65
N VAL A 206 -25.12 -3.80 -3.15
CA VAL A 206 -25.81 -2.80 -3.98
C VAL A 206 -26.90 -2.13 -3.16
N MET A 207 -27.06 -0.82 -3.35
CA MET A 207 -28.14 -0.05 -2.72
C MET A 207 -29.43 -0.20 -3.52
N THR A 208 -30.55 -0.26 -2.81
CA THR A 208 -31.90 -0.16 -3.38
C THR A 208 -32.17 1.26 -3.88
N PRO A 209 -33.13 1.46 -4.82
CA PRO A 209 -33.52 2.79 -5.25
C PRO A 209 -33.92 3.72 -4.10
N SER A 210 -34.60 3.19 -3.07
CA SER A 210 -34.99 3.98 -1.89
C SER A 210 -33.80 4.46 -1.06
N GLU A 211 -32.76 3.63 -0.91
CA GLU A 211 -31.51 4.01 -0.24
C GLU A 211 -30.79 5.11 -1.01
N ILE A 212 -30.72 4.97 -2.32
CA ILE A 212 -30.10 5.95 -3.20
C ILE A 212 -30.81 7.31 -3.10
N SER A 213 -32.16 7.31 -3.13
CA SER A 213 -32.93 8.53 -2.91
C SER A 213 -32.64 9.17 -1.54
N ARG A 214 -32.52 8.37 -0.47
CA ARG A 214 -32.16 8.89 0.86
C ARG A 214 -30.76 9.52 0.88
N VAL A 215 -29.80 8.92 0.17
CA VAL A 215 -28.43 9.48 0.04
C VAL A 215 -28.47 10.80 -0.73
N PHE A 216 -29.12 10.83 -1.90
CA PHE A 216 -29.20 12.05 -2.71
C PHE A 216 -29.89 13.21 -1.97
N ASN A 217 -30.91 12.93 -1.16
CA ASN A 217 -31.58 13.94 -0.34
C ASN A 217 -30.70 14.56 0.77
N LYS A 218 -29.48 14.03 0.99
CA LYS A 218 -28.50 14.56 1.95
C LYS A 218 -27.28 15.19 1.27
N MET A 219 -27.31 15.29 -0.07
CA MET A 219 -26.23 15.86 -0.86
C MET A 219 -26.71 17.14 -1.55
N GLU A 220 -25.78 18.07 -1.79
CA GLU A 220 -26.09 19.35 -2.41
C GLU A 220 -25.00 19.75 -3.42
N GLY A 221 -25.33 20.72 -4.29
CA GLY A 221 -24.37 21.30 -5.23
C GLY A 221 -23.73 20.30 -6.20
N THR A 222 -22.43 20.49 -6.47
CA THR A 222 -21.68 19.71 -7.46
C THR A 222 -21.54 18.24 -7.09
N THR A 223 -21.42 17.91 -5.80
CA THR A 223 -21.27 16.51 -5.36
C THR A 223 -22.54 15.71 -5.59
N LEU A 224 -23.72 16.32 -5.40
CA LEU A 224 -25.01 15.73 -5.79
C LEU A 224 -25.05 15.48 -7.30
N LEU A 225 -24.75 16.50 -8.12
CA LEU A 225 -24.77 16.38 -9.59
C LEU A 225 -23.85 15.25 -10.07
N MET A 226 -22.63 15.17 -9.55
CA MET A 226 -21.68 14.11 -9.88
C MET A 226 -22.21 12.73 -9.49
N SER A 227 -22.86 12.62 -8.33
CA SER A 227 -23.37 11.35 -7.81
C SER A 227 -24.59 10.86 -8.60
N GLU A 228 -25.50 11.76 -8.95
CA GLU A 228 -26.62 11.47 -9.86
C GLU A 228 -26.12 11.06 -11.25
N LEU A 229 -25.10 11.75 -11.77
CA LEU A 229 -24.52 11.43 -13.08
C LEU A 229 -23.85 10.06 -13.06
N ILE A 230 -23.02 9.76 -12.06
CA ILE A 230 -22.38 8.45 -11.89
C ILE A 230 -23.42 7.34 -11.81
N TYR A 231 -24.47 7.54 -11.02
CA TYR A 231 -25.55 6.57 -10.86
C TYR A 231 -26.29 6.32 -12.17
N GLY A 232 -26.71 7.38 -12.88
CA GLY A 232 -27.51 7.26 -14.10
C GLY A 232 -26.72 6.86 -15.35
N SER A 233 -25.41 7.07 -15.38
CA SER A 233 -24.55 6.78 -16.54
C SER A 233 -23.60 5.59 -16.35
N GLY A 234 -23.48 5.06 -15.12
CA GLY A 234 -22.55 3.96 -14.81
C GLY A 234 -21.07 4.34 -14.94
N MET A 235 -20.74 5.64 -14.88
CA MET A 235 -19.36 6.12 -14.92
C MET A 235 -18.62 5.85 -13.61
N ARG A 236 -17.30 5.71 -13.68
CA ARG A 236 -16.42 5.70 -12.49
C ARG A 236 -16.18 7.13 -12.02
N LEU A 237 -15.86 7.31 -10.74
CA LEU A 237 -15.55 8.63 -10.16
C LEU A 237 -14.51 9.41 -10.98
N ASN A 238 -13.37 8.78 -11.31
CA ASN A 238 -12.33 9.44 -12.10
C ASN A 238 -12.75 9.75 -13.53
N GLU A 239 -13.69 9.00 -14.11
CA GLU A 239 -14.23 9.30 -15.43
C GLU A 239 -15.13 10.54 -15.35
N CYS A 240 -15.94 10.66 -14.29
CA CYS A 240 -16.76 11.85 -14.02
C CYS A 240 -15.92 13.10 -13.76
N LEU A 241 -14.83 12.98 -12.98
CA LEU A 241 -13.93 14.09 -12.66
C LEU A 241 -13.16 14.63 -13.87
N ASN A 242 -12.94 13.80 -14.90
CA ASN A 242 -12.23 14.17 -16.12
C ASN A 242 -13.16 14.48 -17.30
N LEU A 243 -14.47 14.50 -17.07
CA LEU A 243 -15.48 14.75 -18.11
C LEU A 243 -15.35 16.18 -18.65
N ARG A 244 -15.48 16.33 -19.97
CA ARG A 244 -15.39 17.64 -20.64
C ARG A 244 -16.72 18.01 -21.28
N ILE A 245 -16.93 19.30 -21.51
CA ILE A 245 -18.16 19.81 -22.14
C ILE A 245 -18.40 19.13 -23.50
N LYS A 246 -17.35 18.95 -24.30
CA LYS A 246 -17.41 18.27 -25.61
C LYS A 246 -17.73 16.77 -25.54
N ASP A 247 -17.72 16.19 -24.35
CA ASP A 247 -18.06 14.78 -24.16
C ASP A 247 -19.57 14.58 -23.92
N LEU A 248 -20.34 15.67 -23.76
CA LEU A 248 -21.78 15.64 -23.54
C LEU A 248 -22.53 15.88 -24.86
N ASP A 249 -23.37 14.94 -25.25
CA ASP A 249 -24.30 15.07 -26.38
C ASP A 249 -25.73 15.06 -25.85
N PHE A 250 -26.28 16.26 -25.64
CA PHE A 250 -27.62 16.46 -25.10
C PHE A 250 -28.72 16.07 -26.10
N GLU A 251 -28.45 16.17 -27.40
CA GLU A 251 -29.42 15.85 -28.45
C GLU A 251 -29.60 14.33 -28.54
N ARG A 252 -28.49 13.59 -28.55
CA ARG A 252 -28.52 12.12 -28.57
C ARG A 252 -28.76 11.50 -27.20
N GLY A 253 -28.70 12.29 -26.11
CA GLY A 253 -28.84 11.78 -24.75
C GLY A 253 -27.70 10.84 -24.37
N THR A 254 -26.49 11.14 -24.81
CA THR A 254 -25.31 10.30 -24.56
C THR A 254 -24.11 11.10 -24.08
N LEU A 255 -23.16 10.41 -23.45
CA LEU A 255 -21.88 10.98 -23.09
C LEU A 255 -20.72 10.05 -23.48
N LEU A 256 -19.58 10.65 -23.82
CA LEU A 256 -18.37 9.96 -24.21
C LEU A 256 -17.40 9.86 -23.01
N VAL A 257 -17.10 8.63 -22.60
CA VAL A 257 -16.06 8.36 -21.61
C VAL A 257 -14.74 8.07 -22.32
N ARG A 258 -13.80 9.01 -22.22
CA ARG A 258 -12.45 8.87 -22.80
C ARG A 258 -11.52 8.09 -21.90
N SER A 259 -10.59 7.33 -22.51
CA SER A 259 -9.52 6.62 -21.79
C SER A 259 -10.05 5.76 -20.63
N GLY A 260 -11.13 5.03 -20.88
CA GLY A 260 -11.66 4.03 -19.94
C GLY A 260 -10.67 2.89 -19.69
N LYS A 261 -11.11 1.85 -18.97
CA LYS A 261 -10.25 0.69 -18.66
C LYS A 261 -9.57 0.15 -19.94
N GLY A 262 -8.24 0.06 -19.91
CA GLY A 262 -7.43 -0.36 -21.07
C GLY A 262 -7.20 0.74 -22.12
N ASN A 263 -7.42 2.01 -21.76
CA ASN A 263 -7.32 3.17 -22.64
C ASN A 263 -8.29 3.09 -23.84
N LYS A 264 -9.49 2.56 -23.61
CA LYS A 264 -10.56 2.45 -24.60
C LYS A 264 -11.65 3.48 -24.32
N ASP A 265 -12.06 4.17 -25.36
CA ASP A 265 -13.20 5.08 -25.31
C ASP A 265 -14.51 4.27 -25.33
N ARG A 266 -15.53 4.76 -24.64
CA ARG A 266 -16.88 4.19 -24.69
C ARG A 266 -17.93 5.27 -24.57
N GLN A 267 -19.10 5.04 -25.17
CA GLN A 267 -20.27 5.89 -25.01
C GLN A 267 -21.18 5.28 -23.93
N THR A 268 -21.85 6.13 -23.16
CA THR A 268 -22.88 5.72 -22.19
C THR A 268 -24.03 6.73 -22.19
N LEU A 269 -25.07 6.44 -21.40
CA LEU A 269 -26.28 7.25 -21.31
C LEU A 269 -26.03 8.56 -20.57
N LEU A 270 -26.63 9.64 -21.06
CA LEU A 270 -26.75 10.91 -20.36
C LEU A 270 -28.16 11.03 -19.79
N PRO A 271 -28.34 11.00 -18.45
CA PRO A 271 -29.66 11.05 -17.85
C PRO A 271 -30.38 12.38 -18.15
N ALA A 272 -31.48 12.33 -18.90
CA ALA A 272 -32.20 13.52 -19.36
C ALA A 272 -32.66 14.44 -18.20
N GLY A 273 -32.98 13.87 -17.04
CA GLY A 273 -33.33 14.62 -15.82
C GLY A 273 -32.23 15.55 -15.31
N LEU A 274 -30.97 15.31 -15.70
CA LEU A 274 -29.82 16.13 -15.31
C LEU A 274 -29.49 17.24 -16.29
N ASN A 275 -30.16 17.31 -17.46
CA ASN A 275 -29.85 18.29 -18.51
C ASN A 275 -29.87 19.73 -17.99
N LYS A 276 -30.86 20.10 -17.17
CA LYS A 276 -30.95 21.46 -16.59
C LYS A 276 -29.79 21.73 -15.62
N LYS A 277 -29.43 20.77 -14.78
CA LYS A 277 -28.32 20.90 -13.81
C LYS A 277 -26.97 20.98 -14.52
N LEU A 278 -26.75 20.15 -15.54
CA LEU A 278 -25.54 20.15 -16.36
C LEU A 278 -25.37 21.46 -17.14
N ASN A 279 -26.44 21.98 -17.74
CA ASN A 279 -26.37 23.28 -18.42
C ASN A 279 -26.00 24.43 -17.46
N ARG A 280 -26.46 24.39 -16.20
CA ARG A 280 -26.02 25.35 -15.18
C ARG A 280 -24.53 25.19 -14.85
N GLN A 281 -24.05 23.94 -14.73
CA GLN A 281 -22.64 23.66 -14.48
C GLN A 281 -21.75 24.10 -15.66
N ILE A 282 -22.21 23.94 -16.90
CA ILE A 282 -21.51 24.41 -18.10
C ILE A 282 -21.34 25.92 -18.06
N LYS A 283 -22.43 26.66 -17.81
CA LYS A 283 -22.37 28.13 -17.68
C LYS A 283 -21.41 28.58 -16.59
N TYR A 284 -21.44 27.92 -15.44
CA TYR A 284 -20.49 28.19 -14.35
C TYR A 284 -19.03 27.95 -14.79
N ALA A 285 -18.76 26.84 -15.48
CA ALA A 285 -17.43 26.53 -15.99
C ALA A 285 -16.96 27.54 -17.06
N GLU A 286 -17.86 28.06 -17.90
CA GLU A 286 -17.57 29.13 -18.86
C GLU A 286 -17.19 30.44 -18.15
N THR A 287 -17.94 30.84 -17.12
CA THR A 287 -17.60 32.03 -16.31
C THR A 287 -16.22 31.89 -15.69
N LEU A 288 -15.94 30.75 -15.05
CA LEU A 288 -14.63 30.47 -14.45
C LEU A 288 -13.51 30.51 -15.48
N TYR A 289 -13.74 29.92 -16.67
CA TYR A 289 -12.76 29.95 -17.75
C TYR A 289 -12.45 31.38 -18.20
N ILE A 290 -13.46 32.24 -18.35
CA ILE A 290 -13.28 33.65 -18.73
C ILE A 290 -12.45 34.38 -17.68
N GLU A 291 -12.76 34.20 -16.40
CA GLU A 291 -11.99 34.77 -15.28
C GLU A 291 -10.53 34.30 -15.30
N ASP A 292 -10.29 33.00 -15.47
CA ASP A 292 -8.94 32.43 -15.59
C ASP A 292 -8.17 32.99 -16.79
N ARG A 293 -8.85 33.35 -17.89
CA ARG A 293 -8.24 34.01 -19.06
C ARG A 293 -7.88 35.45 -18.79
N ASN A 294 -8.75 36.19 -18.13
CA ASN A 294 -8.47 37.57 -17.72
C ASN A 294 -7.29 37.62 -16.73
N ASN A 295 -7.21 36.66 -15.81
CA ASN A 295 -6.16 36.56 -14.80
C ASN A 295 -4.89 35.85 -15.29
N LYS A 296 -4.80 35.48 -16.58
CA LYS A 296 -3.66 34.77 -17.19
C LYS A 296 -3.25 33.48 -16.46
N VAL A 297 -4.20 32.80 -15.80
CA VAL A 297 -3.97 31.53 -15.10
C VAL A 297 -3.62 30.42 -16.09
N ALA A 298 -2.71 29.51 -15.75
CA ALA A 298 -2.40 28.38 -16.63
C ALA A 298 -3.64 27.48 -16.81
N GLY A 299 -3.90 27.05 -18.04
CA GLY A 299 -5.05 26.19 -18.34
C GLY A 299 -4.96 24.78 -17.75
N VAL A 300 -6.06 24.03 -17.82
CA VAL A 300 -6.12 22.65 -17.33
C VAL A 300 -5.31 21.68 -18.19
N ALA A 301 -4.79 20.61 -17.57
CA ALA A 301 -4.11 19.54 -18.28
C ALA A 301 -5.00 18.93 -19.37
N MET A 302 -4.49 18.85 -20.60
CA MET A 302 -5.18 18.26 -21.74
C MET A 302 -4.68 16.83 -21.99
N PRO A 303 -5.56 15.84 -22.23
CA PRO A 303 -5.13 14.50 -22.58
C PRO A 303 -4.36 14.53 -23.91
N SER A 304 -3.11 14.05 -23.89
CA SER A 304 -2.29 13.89 -25.10
C SER A 304 -2.13 15.18 -25.93
N ALA A 305 -1.85 15.04 -27.23
CA ALA A 305 -1.67 16.13 -28.19
C ALA A 305 -2.97 16.90 -28.53
N LEU A 306 -4.05 16.81 -27.74
CA LEU A 306 -5.25 17.64 -27.95
C LEU A 306 -4.97 19.14 -27.78
N ALA A 307 -3.98 19.51 -26.96
CA ALA A 307 -3.50 20.89 -26.90
C ALA A 307 -2.78 21.34 -28.20
N LYS A 308 -2.33 20.40 -29.04
CA LYS A 308 -1.62 20.66 -30.30
C LYS A 308 -2.49 20.51 -31.55
N LYS A 309 -3.64 19.82 -31.46
CA LYS A 309 -4.62 19.77 -32.54
C LYS A 309 -5.49 21.03 -32.46
N LYS A 310 -5.12 22.02 -33.27
CA LYS A 310 -5.98 23.16 -33.61
C LYS A 310 -7.27 22.68 -34.25
#